data_AF-A0A966R056-F1
#
_entry.id   AF-A0A966R056-F1
#
_cell.length_a   1.000
_cell.length_b   1.000
_cell.length_c   1.000
_cell.angle_alpha   90.00
_cell.angle_beta   90.00
_cell.angle_gamma   90.00
#
_symmetry.space_group_name_H-M   'P 1'
#
loop_
_entity.id
_entity.type
_entity.pdbx_description
1 polymer ?
#
loop_
_entity_poly.entity_id
_entity_poly.type
_entity_poly.pdbx_seq_one_letter_code
_entity_poly.pdbx_strand_id
1 'polypeptide(L)'
;RGLGDVYKRQHLEALKQKAEHDSEKHKKSEHIDSIKKSVETHAISGKELNPTETAPTERQDGYINRELKDMAYRRTMNSTRRNLSAPSRLVSKLIHQPVVEKVSEVASASVARPSGIIGGGLCAVTGSFLLLWLTKKYGYEYNYLMFIIFLAAGFVFGVIIELVLYVTVTRRRK
;
A
#
# COMPACT_ATOMS: atom_id res chain seq x y z
N ARG A 1 -57.59 -24.15 31.70
CA ARG A 1 -57.52 -22.85 30.99
C ARG A 1 -56.21 -22.16 31.37
N GLY A 2 -55.09 -22.47 30.71
CA GLY A 2 -53.79 -21.92 31.15
C GLY A 2 -52.63 -22.07 30.16
N LEU A 3 -52.69 -22.99 29.20
CA LEU A 3 -51.61 -23.14 28.19
C LEU A 3 -51.72 -22.15 27.01
N GLY A 4 -52.93 -21.72 26.65
CA GLY A 4 -53.13 -20.78 25.53
C GLY A 4 -52.61 -19.36 25.82
N ASP A 5 -52.70 -18.91 27.07
CA ASP A 5 -52.26 -17.57 27.45
C ASP A 5 -50.73 -17.44 27.51
N VAL A 6 -50.03 -18.51 27.87
CA VAL A 6 -48.57 -18.54 27.91
C VAL A 6 -47.99 -18.47 26.49
N TYR A 7 -48.55 -19.23 25.55
CA TYR A 7 -48.11 -19.20 24.15
C TYR A 7 -48.38 -17.84 23.49
N LYS A 8 -49.54 -17.24 23.80
CA LYS A 8 -49.90 -15.91 23.30
C LYS A 8 -48.96 -14.82 23.82
N ARG A 9 -48.52 -14.91 25.08
CA ARG A 9 -47.54 -13.98 25.68
C ARG A 9 -46.15 -14.14 25.07
N GLN A 10 -45.66 -15.36 24.89
CA GLN A 10 -44.37 -15.61 24.23
C GLN A 10 -44.35 -15.09 22.79
N HIS A 11 -45.45 -15.27 22.05
CA HIS A 11 -45.56 -14.74 20.70
C HIS A 11 -45.59 -13.20 20.67
N LEU A 12 -46.28 -12.57 21.63
CA LEU A 12 -46.30 -11.11 21.78
C LEU A 12 -44.92 -10.54 22.14
N GLU A 13 -44.15 -11.22 22.98
CA GLU A 13 -42.78 -10.82 23.34
C GLU A 13 -41.83 -10.95 22.15
N ALA A 14 -41.93 -12.02 21.37
CA ALA A 14 -41.14 -12.19 20.14
C ALA A 14 -41.45 -11.11 19.09
N LEU A 15 -42.71 -10.67 18.98
CA LEU A 15 -43.11 -9.58 18.10
C LEU A 15 -42.55 -8.23 18.57
N LYS A 16 -42.53 -7.97 19.89
CA LYS A 16 -41.93 -6.76 20.46
C LYS A 16 -40.42 -6.70 20.22
N GLN A 17 -39.70 -7.80 20.45
CA GLN A 17 -38.26 -7.87 20.20
C GLN A 17 -37.91 -7.65 18.72
N LYS A 18 -38.72 -8.21 17.80
CA LYS A 18 -38.55 -7.92 16.36
C LYS A 18 -38.79 -6.45 16.04
N ALA A 19 -39.85 -5.84 16.58
CA ALA A 19 -40.15 -4.43 16.36
C ALA A 19 -39.07 -3.49 16.93
N GLU A 20 -38.49 -3.82 18.08
CA GLU A 20 -37.37 -3.09 18.68
C GLU A 20 -36.09 -3.24 17.84
N HIS A 21 -35.76 -4.46 17.41
CA HIS A 21 -34.61 -4.71 16.56
C HIS A 21 -34.75 -4.04 15.18
N ASP A 22 -35.94 -4.04 14.59
CA ASP A 22 -36.21 -3.34 13.33
C ASP A 22 -36.17 -1.81 13.52
N SER A 23 -36.68 -1.29 14.64
CA SER A 23 -36.54 0.12 15.03
C SER A 23 -35.07 0.56 15.20
N GLU A 24 -34.24 -0.26 15.84
CA GLU A 24 -32.80 -0.02 15.96
C GLU A 24 -32.08 -0.10 14.61
N LYS A 25 -32.46 -1.05 13.75
CA LYS A 25 -31.96 -1.13 12.36
C LYS A 25 -32.32 0.10 11.56
N HIS A 26 -33.55 0.59 11.67
CA HIS A 26 -34.02 1.81 11.02
C HIS A 26 -33.29 3.05 11.52
N LYS A 27 -33.09 3.20 12.83
CA LYS A 27 -32.29 4.29 13.40
C LYS A 27 -30.83 4.23 12.93
N LYS A 28 -30.25 3.03 12.82
CA LYS A 28 -28.89 2.83 12.33
C LYS A 28 -28.78 3.10 10.82
N SER A 29 -29.78 2.74 10.02
CA SER A 29 -29.79 3.06 8.59
C SER A 29 -29.93 4.55 8.36
N GLU A 30 -30.83 5.23 9.07
CA GLU A 30 -30.98 6.69 9.02
C GLU A 30 -29.70 7.43 9.41
N HIS A 31 -28.97 6.91 10.41
CA HIS A 31 -27.69 7.47 10.83
C HIS A 31 -26.56 7.20 9.81
N ILE A 32 -26.60 6.08 9.08
CA ILE A 32 -25.66 5.81 7.98
C ILE A 32 -25.98 6.72 6.79
N ASP A 33 -27.26 6.95 6.50
CA ASP A 33 -27.69 7.82 5.42
C ASP A 33 -27.36 9.29 5.71
N SER A 34 -27.47 9.73 6.96
CA SER A 34 -27.06 11.09 7.37
C SER A 34 -25.54 11.29 7.29
N ILE A 35 -24.75 10.27 7.64
CA ILE A 35 -23.29 10.28 7.44
C ILE A 35 -22.98 10.31 5.94
N LYS A 36 -23.64 9.48 5.13
CA LYS A 36 -23.41 9.42 3.67
C LYS A 36 -23.75 10.76 3.00
N LYS A 37 -24.85 11.41 3.40
CA LYS A 37 -25.25 12.74 2.90
C LYS A 37 -24.29 13.86 3.35
N SER A 38 -23.75 13.76 4.56
CA SER A 38 -22.72 14.68 5.07
C SER A 38 -21.39 14.49 4.34
N VAL A 39 -21.05 13.23 4.00
CA VAL A 39 -19.90 12.90 3.16
C VAL A 39 -20.14 13.41 1.74
N GLU A 40 -21.31 13.21 1.13
CA GLU A 40 -21.60 13.69 -0.23
C GLU A 40 -21.61 15.22 -0.34
N THR A 41 -22.07 15.94 0.68
CA THR A 41 -22.02 17.42 0.70
C THR A 41 -20.62 17.99 0.92
N HIS A 42 -19.70 17.22 1.53
CA HIS A 42 -18.33 17.66 1.83
C HIS A 42 -17.27 16.95 0.95
N ALA A 43 -17.67 15.94 0.17
CA ALA A 43 -16.81 15.25 -0.79
C ALA A 43 -16.84 16.04 -2.08
N ILE A 44 -15.78 16.81 -2.30
CA ILE A 44 -15.45 17.31 -3.63
C ILE A 44 -15.31 16.08 -4.54
N SER A 45 -16.19 15.99 -5.55
CA SER A 45 -16.17 14.91 -6.53
C SER A 45 -14.77 14.84 -7.16
N GLY A 46 -14.11 13.69 -7.08
CA GLY A 46 -12.75 13.49 -7.62
C GLY A 46 -12.62 13.74 -9.13
N LYS A 47 -13.73 14.04 -9.81
CA LYS A 47 -13.79 14.47 -11.22
C LYS A 47 -13.55 15.98 -11.42
N GLU A 48 -13.65 16.78 -10.36
CA GLU A 48 -13.25 18.21 -10.38
C GLU A 48 -11.77 18.43 -10.04
N LEU A 49 -11.05 17.35 -9.70
CA LEU A 49 -9.59 17.34 -9.64
C LEU A 49 -8.99 17.16 -11.05
N ASN A 50 -9.43 17.98 -12.01
CA ASN A 50 -8.62 18.24 -13.20
C ASN A 50 -7.58 19.29 -12.80
N PRO A 51 -6.26 19.00 -12.86
CA PRO A 51 -5.24 20.01 -12.70
C PRO A 51 -5.10 20.78 -14.02
N THR A 52 -6.18 21.44 -14.46
CA THR A 52 -6.15 22.35 -15.60
C THR A 52 -6.50 23.73 -15.09
N GLU A 53 -5.52 24.62 -15.16
CA GLU A 53 -5.58 26.05 -14.87
C GLU A 53 -5.87 26.44 -13.41
N THR A 54 -4.88 26.19 -12.54
CA THR A 54 -4.65 27.15 -11.46
C THR A 54 -4.03 28.40 -12.08
N ALA A 55 -4.76 29.51 -12.00
CA ALA A 55 -4.19 30.85 -12.13
C ALA A 55 -2.83 30.89 -11.38
N PRO A 56 -1.82 31.60 -11.91
CA PRO A 56 -0.51 31.67 -11.28
C PRO A 56 -0.64 32.40 -9.94
N THR A 57 -0.96 31.66 -8.89
CA THR A 57 -0.54 32.04 -7.55
C THR A 57 0.96 31.96 -7.63
N GLU A 58 1.62 33.10 -7.64
CA GLU A 58 3.06 33.20 -7.44
C GLU A 58 3.42 32.30 -6.27
N ARG A 59 3.91 31.10 -6.58
CA ARG A 59 4.68 30.33 -5.61
C ARG A 59 5.91 31.19 -5.46
N GLN A 60 5.91 32.00 -4.41
CA GLN A 60 7.15 32.50 -3.87
C GLN A 60 7.92 31.24 -3.47
N ASP A 61 8.72 30.73 -4.40
CA ASP A 61 9.82 29.82 -4.15
C ASP A 61 10.89 30.61 -3.38
N GLY A 62 10.49 31.22 -2.26
CA GLY A 62 11.41 31.63 -1.24
C GLY A 62 12.17 30.39 -0.81
N TYR A 63 13.42 30.57 -0.45
CA TYR A 63 14.26 29.53 0.13
C TYR A 63 13.59 29.03 1.42
N ILE A 64 12.62 28.12 1.32
CA ILE A 64 11.95 27.53 2.47
C ILE A 64 13.00 26.66 3.15
N ASN A 65 13.46 27.14 4.30
CA ASN A 65 14.42 26.47 5.14
C ASN A 65 13.96 25.02 5.38
N ARG A 66 14.88 24.06 5.27
CA ARG A 66 14.61 22.64 5.53
C ARG A 66 13.99 22.44 6.92
N GLU A 67 14.35 23.30 7.88
CA GLU A 67 13.78 23.29 9.23
C GLU A 67 12.30 23.66 9.24
N LEU A 68 11.86 24.63 8.44
CA LEU A 68 10.44 24.97 8.30
C LEU A 68 9.63 23.80 7.71
N LYS A 69 10.22 23.05 6.76
CA LYS A 69 9.59 21.85 6.22
C LYS A 69 9.47 20.74 7.27
N ASP A 70 10.53 20.49 8.06
CA ASP A 70 10.47 19.48 9.13
C ASP A 70 9.46 19.85 10.22
N MET A 71 9.42 21.13 10.61
CA MET A 71 8.43 21.63 11.57
C MET A 71 6.99 21.47 11.06
N ALA A 72 6.72 21.86 9.82
CA ALA A 72 5.41 21.68 9.20
C ALA A 72 5.04 20.20 9.09
N TYR A 73 5.98 19.35 8.66
CA TYR A 73 5.80 17.90 8.56
C TYR A 73 5.44 17.27 9.92
N ARG A 74 6.21 17.56 10.97
CA ARG A 74 5.95 17.07 12.33
C ARG A 74 4.60 17.52 12.85
N ARG A 75 4.20 18.76 12.58
CA ARG A 75 2.91 19.32 13.01
C ARG A 75 1.75 18.56 12.36
N THR A 76 1.80 18.34 11.06
CA THR A 76 0.80 17.54 10.33
C THR A 76 0.77 16.11 10.84
N MET A 77 1.93 15.47 10.97
CA MET A 77 2.05 14.08 11.43
C MET A 77 1.46 13.87 12.82
N ASN A 78 1.74 14.78 13.76
CA ASN A 78 1.19 14.73 15.11
C ASN A 78 -0.33 14.95 15.13
N SER A 79 -0.84 15.84 14.27
CA SER A 79 -2.28 16.05 14.11
C SER A 79 -2.97 14.79 13.58
N THR A 80 -2.45 14.19 12.52
CA THR A 80 -2.97 12.93 11.94
C THR A 80 -2.95 11.80 12.96
N ARG A 81 -1.86 11.64 13.71
CA ARG A 81 -1.74 10.59 14.74
C ARG A 81 -2.74 10.74 15.89
N ARG A 82 -3.18 11.96 16.22
CA ARG A 82 -4.21 12.17 17.26
C ARG A 82 -5.58 11.62 16.84
N ASN A 83 -5.87 11.62 15.55
CA ASN A 83 -7.10 11.06 14.98
C ASN A 83 -7.05 9.54 14.73
N LEU A 84 -5.89 8.91 14.92
CA LEU A 84 -5.70 7.47 14.74
C LEU A 84 -6.00 6.69 16.04
N SER A 85 -6.49 5.45 15.89
CA SER A 85 -6.62 4.48 16.98
C SER A 85 -5.26 4.07 17.53
N ALA A 86 -5.17 3.60 18.79
CA ALA A 86 -3.91 3.17 19.40
C ALA A 86 -3.06 2.20 18.55
N PRO A 87 -3.63 1.15 17.91
CA PRO A 87 -2.85 0.25 17.05
C PRO A 87 -2.36 0.93 15.76
N SER A 88 -3.18 1.80 15.15
CA SER A 88 -2.78 2.51 13.92
C SER A 88 -1.73 3.59 14.19
N ARG A 89 -1.68 4.17 15.40
CA ARG A 89 -0.57 5.04 15.83
C ARG A 89 0.76 4.29 15.93
N LEU A 90 0.75 3.04 16.40
CA LEU A 90 1.96 2.21 16.49
C LEU A 90 2.51 1.90 15.09
N VAL A 91 1.64 1.50 14.16
CA VAL A 91 2.01 1.30 12.75
C VAL A 91 2.54 2.60 12.15
N SER A 92 1.85 3.72 12.35
CA SER A 92 2.30 5.05 11.89
C SER A 92 3.66 5.45 12.43
N LYS A 93 4.00 5.05 13.67
CA LYS A 93 5.31 5.31 14.27
C LYS A 93 6.40 4.41 13.68
N LEU A 94 6.07 3.15 13.37
CA LEU A 94 7.00 2.18 12.81
C LEU A 94 7.36 2.50 11.36
N ILE A 95 6.37 2.77 10.50
CA ILE A 95 6.61 2.99 9.06
C ILE A 95 7.32 4.31 8.77
N HIS A 96 7.15 5.33 9.62
CA HIS A 96 7.80 6.65 9.50
C HIS A 96 9.03 6.77 10.41
N GLN A 97 9.56 5.66 10.93
CA GLN A 97 10.88 5.70 11.53
C GLN A 97 11.90 5.91 10.41
N PRO A 98 12.83 6.88 10.51
CA PRO A 98 13.72 7.26 9.40
C PRO A 98 14.54 6.07 8.85
N VAL A 99 14.89 5.12 9.72
CA VAL A 99 15.56 3.88 9.31
C VAL A 99 14.65 2.99 8.45
N VAL A 100 13.40 2.80 8.88
CA VAL A 100 12.40 2.01 8.14
C VAL A 100 12.04 2.71 6.83
N GLU A 101 11.91 4.03 6.84
CA GLU A 101 11.65 4.83 5.64
C GLU A 101 12.79 4.69 4.64
N LYS A 102 14.06 4.78 5.06
CA LYS A 102 15.23 4.61 4.18
C LYS A 102 15.36 3.19 3.65
N VAL A 103 15.18 2.18 4.50
CA VAL A 103 15.21 0.78 4.07
C VAL A 103 14.04 0.48 3.15
N SER A 104 12.85 1.01 3.42
CA SER A 104 11.67 0.86 2.58
C SER A 104 11.81 1.62 1.26
N GLU A 105 12.43 2.80 1.25
CA GLU A 105 12.74 3.57 0.05
C GLU A 105 13.73 2.80 -0.83
N VAL A 106 14.80 2.26 -0.24
CA VAL A 106 15.78 1.43 -0.97
C VAL A 106 15.15 0.12 -1.43
N ALA A 107 14.39 -0.57 -0.60
CA ALA A 107 13.75 -1.83 -0.95
C ALA A 107 12.69 -1.63 -2.03
N SER A 108 11.85 -0.60 -1.91
CA SER A 108 10.85 -0.28 -2.93
C SER A 108 11.51 0.19 -4.23
N ALA A 109 12.56 1.01 -4.16
CA ALA A 109 13.35 1.40 -5.33
C ALA A 109 14.10 0.21 -5.94
N SER A 110 14.53 -0.77 -5.16
CA SER A 110 15.23 -1.97 -5.63
C SER A 110 14.28 -2.95 -6.31
N VAL A 111 13.13 -3.23 -5.70
CA VAL A 111 12.09 -4.10 -6.30
C VAL A 111 11.48 -3.44 -7.55
N ALA A 112 11.39 -2.11 -7.58
CA ALA A 112 10.87 -1.38 -8.73
C ALA A 112 11.88 -1.15 -9.85
N ARG A 113 13.13 -1.62 -9.76
CA ARG A 113 14.13 -1.46 -10.85
C ARG A 113 13.84 -2.44 -11.99
N PRO A 114 13.37 -1.97 -13.16
CA PRO A 114 13.00 -2.85 -14.26
C PRO A 114 14.22 -3.62 -14.81
N SER A 115 15.41 -3.04 -14.71
CA SER A 115 16.70 -3.64 -15.09
C SER A 115 16.99 -4.96 -14.37
N GLY A 116 16.75 -5.02 -13.05
CA GLY A 116 17.00 -6.21 -12.24
C GLY A 116 16.03 -7.34 -12.58
N ILE A 117 14.75 -7.04 -12.81
CA ILE A 117 13.75 -8.03 -13.21
C ILE A 117 14.11 -8.64 -14.57
N ILE A 118 14.50 -7.79 -15.54
CA ILE A 118 14.91 -8.23 -16.87
C ILE A 118 16.17 -9.09 -16.81
N GLY A 119 17.19 -8.65 -16.06
CA GLY A 119 18.44 -9.40 -15.87
C GLY A 119 18.22 -10.74 -15.17
N GLY A 120 17.40 -10.75 -14.11
CA GLY A 120 17.00 -11.96 -13.40
C GLY A 120 16.28 -12.95 -14.31
N GLY A 121 15.27 -12.50 -15.04
CA GLY A 121 14.48 -13.34 -15.95
C GLY A 121 15.33 -13.95 -17.07
N LEU A 122 16.15 -13.14 -17.75
CA LEU A 122 17.05 -13.62 -18.80
C LEU A 122 18.07 -14.64 -18.27
N CYS A 123 18.68 -14.36 -17.13
CA CYS A 123 19.66 -15.26 -16.51
C CYS A 123 19.01 -16.55 -16.01
N ALA A 124 17.79 -16.49 -15.47
CA ALA A 124 17.06 -17.66 -15.01
C ALA A 124 16.69 -18.59 -16.16
N VAL A 125 16.17 -18.04 -17.27
CA VAL A 125 15.81 -18.83 -18.45
C VAL A 125 17.05 -19.45 -19.09
N THR A 126 18.10 -18.66 -19.33
CA THR A 126 19.33 -19.13 -19.97
C THR A 126 20.09 -20.11 -19.09
N GLY A 127 20.25 -19.81 -17.79
CA GLY A 127 20.90 -20.67 -16.81
C GLY A 127 20.17 -21.99 -16.60
N SER A 128 18.84 -21.95 -16.49
CA SER A 128 17.99 -23.15 -16.40
C SER A 128 18.12 -24.02 -17.65
N PHE A 129 18.10 -23.41 -18.84
CA PHE A 129 18.26 -24.13 -20.10
C PHE A 129 19.63 -24.83 -20.20
N LEU A 130 20.71 -24.12 -19.84
CA LEU A 130 22.06 -24.69 -19.80
C LEU A 130 22.17 -25.82 -18.79
N LEU A 131 21.58 -25.64 -17.60
CA LEU A 131 21.61 -26.65 -16.55
C LEU A 131 20.81 -27.89 -16.93
N LEU A 132 19.62 -27.74 -17.53
CA LEU A 132 18.82 -28.84 -18.06
C LEU A 132 19.55 -29.63 -19.16
N TRP A 133 20.28 -28.93 -20.03
CA TRP A 133 21.09 -29.58 -21.04
C TRP A 133 22.23 -30.40 -20.40
N LEU A 134 22.86 -29.86 -19.35
CA LEU A 134 23.92 -30.52 -18.61
C LEU A 134 23.41 -31.75 -17.85
N THR A 135 22.31 -31.63 -17.10
CA THR A 135 21.72 -32.75 -16.37
C THR A 135 21.31 -33.88 -17.31
N LYS A 136 20.78 -33.56 -18.50
CA LYS A 136 20.44 -34.55 -19.52
C LYS A 136 21.67 -35.30 -20.07
N LYS A 137 22.85 -34.67 -20.10
CA LYS A 137 24.10 -35.29 -20.56
C LYS A 137 24.76 -36.16 -19.48
N TYR A 138 24.71 -35.72 -18.22
CA TYR A 138 25.43 -36.37 -17.12
C TYR A 138 24.55 -37.23 -16.20
N GLY A 139 23.22 -37.22 -16.39
CA GLY A 139 22.28 -38.04 -15.62
C GLY A 139 22.00 -37.53 -14.20
N TYR A 140 22.33 -36.26 -13.90
CA TYR A 140 22.02 -35.66 -12.59
C TYR A 140 20.56 -35.25 -12.47
N GLU A 141 20.02 -35.28 -11.25
CA GLU A 141 18.69 -34.75 -10.96
C GLU A 141 18.68 -33.22 -11.04
N TYR A 142 17.63 -32.67 -11.67
CA TYR A 142 17.48 -31.23 -11.80
C TYR A 142 16.92 -30.63 -10.50
N ASN A 143 17.75 -29.85 -9.80
CA ASN A 143 17.30 -29.13 -8.61
C ASN A 143 16.57 -27.84 -9.01
N TYR A 144 15.25 -27.78 -8.78
CA TYR A 144 14.42 -26.62 -9.07
C TYR A 144 14.85 -25.34 -8.32
N LEU A 145 15.55 -25.45 -7.18
CA LEU A 145 16.12 -24.29 -6.48
C LEU A 145 17.16 -23.55 -7.31
N MET A 146 17.84 -24.24 -8.25
CA MET A 146 18.80 -23.59 -9.14
C MET A 146 18.15 -22.50 -10.00
N PHE A 147 16.87 -22.65 -10.35
CA PHE A 147 16.13 -21.61 -11.04
C PHE A 147 16.03 -20.32 -10.20
N ILE A 148 15.72 -20.45 -8.91
CA ILE A 148 15.63 -19.31 -7.99
C ILE A 148 17.00 -18.68 -7.79
N ILE A 149 18.05 -19.50 -7.70
CA ILE A 149 19.45 -19.02 -7.58
C ILE A 149 19.84 -18.23 -8.82
N PHE A 150 19.54 -18.72 -10.03
CA PHE A 150 19.82 -17.99 -11.27
C PHE A 150 19.00 -16.70 -11.38
N LEU A 151 17.75 -16.69 -10.91
CA LEU A 151 16.92 -15.49 -10.87
C LEU A 151 17.55 -14.42 -9.95
N ALA A 152 17.95 -14.80 -8.74
CA ALA A 152 18.57 -13.91 -7.76
C ALA A 152 19.94 -13.40 -8.26
N ALA A 153 20.77 -14.30 -8.80
CA ALA A 153 22.07 -13.94 -9.36
C ALA A 153 21.91 -12.98 -10.54
N GLY A 154 21.01 -13.27 -11.48
CA GLY A 154 20.72 -12.41 -12.63
C GLY A 154 20.17 -11.05 -12.23
N PHE A 155 19.36 -10.97 -11.17
CA PHE A 155 18.86 -9.71 -10.64
C PHE A 155 20.01 -8.82 -10.14
N VAL A 156 20.91 -9.40 -9.35
CA VAL A 156 22.10 -8.69 -8.85
C VAL A 156 22.98 -8.23 -10.02
N PHE A 157 23.21 -9.09 -11.01
CA PHE A 157 23.95 -8.73 -12.23
C PHE A 157 23.29 -7.59 -13.02
N GLY A 158 21.97 -7.63 -13.20
CA GLY A 158 21.21 -6.58 -13.91
C GLY A 158 21.34 -5.21 -13.23
N VAL A 159 21.26 -5.18 -11.90
CA VAL A 159 21.45 -3.95 -11.11
C VAL A 159 22.89 -3.43 -11.20
N ILE A 160 23.89 -4.33 -11.17
CA ILE A 160 25.31 -3.95 -11.34
C ILE A 160 25.53 -3.32 -12.72
N ILE A 161 25.02 -3.94 -13.79
CA ILE A 161 25.15 -3.43 -15.15
C ILE A 161 24.51 -2.03 -15.27
N GLU A 162 23.30 -1.86 -14.75
CA GLU A 162 22.64 -0.55 -14.72
C GLU A 162 23.49 0.50 -13.97
N LEU A 163 24.06 0.13 -12.82
CA LEU A 163 24.90 1.03 -12.02
C LEU A 163 26.17 1.43 -12.78
N VAL A 164 26.82 0.48 -13.46
CA VAL A 164 28.01 0.73 -14.29
C VAL A 164 27.67 1.64 -15.48
N LEU A 165 26.56 1.36 -16.17
CA LEU A 165 26.10 2.17 -17.31
C LEU A 165 25.74 3.58 -16.85
N TYR A 166 25.01 3.72 -15.74
CA TYR A 166 24.66 5.00 -15.14
C TYR A 166 25.91 5.82 -14.84
N VAL A 167 26.87 5.25 -14.09
CA VAL A 167 28.13 5.94 -13.74
C VAL A 167 28.91 6.35 -14.99
N THR A 168 29.00 5.48 -16.00
CA THR A 168 29.76 5.73 -17.23
C THR A 168 29.10 6.83 -18.08
N VAL A 169 27.78 6.80 -18.24
CA VAL A 169 27.04 7.80 -19.02
C VAL A 169 27.04 9.16 -18.32
N THR A 170 26.86 9.21 -17.00
CA THR A 170 26.91 10.45 -16.23
C THR A 170 28.30 11.07 -16.27
N ARG A 171 29.38 10.27 -16.28
CA ARG A 171 30.76 10.75 -16.49
C ARG A 171 30.99 11.38 -17.86
N ARG A 172 30.26 10.97 -18.90
CA ARG A 172 30.39 11.54 -20.26
C ARG A 172 29.59 12.84 -20.47
N ARG A 173 28.68 13.18 -19.55
CA ARG A 173 27.86 14.41 -19.63
C ARG A 173 28.43 15.60 -18.86
N LYS A 174 29.50 15.41 -18.09
CA LYS A 174 30.30 16.49 -17.49
C LYS A 174 31.55 16.70 -18.33
#